data_AF-A0A7L9QCH2-F1
#
_entry.id   AF-A0A7L9QCH2-F1
#
_cell.length_a   1.000
_cell.length_b   1.000
_cell.length_c   1.000
_cell.angle_alpha   90.00
_cell.angle_beta   90.00
_cell.angle_gamma   90.00
#
_symmetry.space_group_name_H-M   'P 1'
#
loop_
_entity.id
_entity.type
_entity.pdbx_description
1 polymer ?
#
loop_
_entity_poly.entity_id
_entity_poly.type
_entity_poly.pdbx_seq_one_letter_code
_entity_poly.pdbx_strand_id
1 'polypeptide(L)'
;MKLILAGKEYDINESMTKATLFDLYELKMKTGIGMKSLSDALERMGKLADPKDFLDDETILLALCALVWLCRRHAGESLTIEEANKVALADVQFKVDAADLPDEVEADPTPALTGSVQGDDDATVPTS
;
A
#
# COMPACT_ATOMS: atom_id res chain seq x y z
N MET A 1 -4.90 -9.46 4.27
CA MET A 1 -4.74 -8.82 2.94
C MET A 1 -4.27 -9.87 1.94
N LYS A 2 -4.81 -9.88 0.72
CA LYS A 2 -4.48 -10.85 -0.33
C LYS A 2 -3.86 -10.20 -1.55
N LEU A 3 -2.88 -10.88 -2.13
CA LEU A 3 -2.26 -10.55 -3.40
C LEU A 3 -2.81 -11.48 -4.47
N ILE A 4 -3.33 -10.94 -5.56
CA ILE A 4 -3.78 -11.72 -6.71
C ILE A 4 -2.78 -11.49 -7.84
N LEU A 5 -2.16 -12.57 -8.32
CA LEU A 5 -1.25 -12.55 -9.47
C LEU A 5 -1.79 -13.46 -10.55
N ALA A 6 -2.08 -12.91 -11.74
CA ALA A 6 -2.59 -13.66 -12.89
C ALA A 6 -3.77 -14.59 -12.54
N GLY A 7 -4.67 -14.11 -11.67
CA GLY A 7 -5.85 -14.85 -11.19
C GLY A 7 -5.60 -15.87 -10.07
N LYS A 8 -4.37 -16.02 -9.57
CA LYS A 8 -4.07 -16.80 -8.36
C LYS A 8 -4.08 -15.90 -7.13
N GLU A 9 -4.83 -16.29 -6.11
CA GLU A 9 -4.85 -15.61 -4.81
C GLU A 9 -3.73 -16.14 -3.91
N TYR A 10 -2.99 -15.22 -3.29
CA TYR A 10 -1.94 -15.47 -2.32
C TYR A 10 -2.24 -14.67 -1.06
N ASP A 11 -2.13 -15.31 0.11
CA ASP A 11 -2.29 -14.62 1.39
C ASP A 11 -0.96 -14.01 1.82
N ILE A 12 -0.91 -12.68 1.91
CA ILE A 12 0.31 -11.93 2.22
C ILE A 12 0.74 -12.20 3.67
N ASN A 13 -0.20 -12.12 4.62
CA ASN A 13 0.07 -12.26 6.04
C ASN A 13 0.57 -13.68 6.35
N GLU A 14 -0.06 -14.68 5.75
CA GLU A 14 0.36 -16.07 5.90
C GLU A 14 1.75 -16.30 5.31
N SER A 15 2.01 -15.77 4.11
CA SER A 15 3.30 -15.91 3.43
C SER A 15 4.44 -15.25 4.20
N MET A 16 4.19 -14.09 4.81
CA MET A 16 5.13 -13.39 5.68
C MET A 16 5.41 -14.15 6.99
N THR A 17 4.37 -14.75 7.58
CA THR A 17 4.49 -15.50 8.84
C THR A 17 5.18 -16.86 8.66
N LYS A 18 4.96 -17.51 7.51
CA LYS A 18 5.54 -18.82 7.19
C LYS A 18 6.85 -18.73 6.40
N ALA A 19 7.32 -17.53 6.09
CA ALA A 19 8.63 -17.32 5.49
C ALA A 19 9.74 -17.92 6.37
N THR A 20 10.67 -18.65 5.77
CA THR A 20 11.79 -19.19 6.53
C THR A 20 12.84 -18.11 6.79
N LEU A 21 13.67 -18.30 7.81
CA LEU A 21 14.81 -17.41 8.08
C LEU A 21 15.77 -17.34 6.89
N PHE A 22 15.88 -18.42 6.11
CA PHE A 22 16.68 -18.44 4.90
C PHE A 22 16.05 -17.59 3.80
N ASP A 23 14.72 -17.63 3.63
CA ASP A 23 14.03 -16.77 2.66
C ASP A 23 14.22 -15.28 3.01
N LEU A 24 14.14 -14.93 4.30
CA LEU A 24 14.42 -13.56 4.76
C LEU A 24 15.87 -13.15 4.55
N TYR A 25 16.82 -14.07 4.73
CA TYR A 25 18.23 -13.82 4.46
C TYR A 25 18.48 -13.61 2.96
N GLU A 26 17.95 -14.49 2.11
CA GLU A 26 18.07 -14.39 0.66
C GLU A 26 17.46 -13.09 0.14
N LEU A 27 16.26 -12.75 0.64
CA LEU A 27 15.59 -11.51 0.33
C LEU A 27 16.48 -10.29 0.66
N LYS A 28 17.02 -10.25 1.88
CA LYS A 28 17.88 -9.15 2.32
C LYS A 28 19.17 -9.06 1.52
N MET A 29 19.75 -10.20 1.15
CA MET A 29 20.97 -10.23 0.32
C MET A 29 20.72 -9.76 -1.12
N LYS A 30 19.53 -10.03 -1.67
CA LYS A 30 19.21 -9.74 -3.07
C LYS A 30 18.61 -8.36 -3.28
N THR A 31 17.78 -7.89 -2.37
CA THR A 31 16.99 -6.66 -2.51
C THR A 31 17.43 -5.56 -1.53
N GLY A 32 18.18 -5.91 -0.48
CA GLY A 32 18.47 -5.00 0.63
C GLY A 32 17.29 -4.78 1.59
N ILE A 33 16.10 -5.31 1.29
CA ILE A 33 14.87 -5.15 2.06
C ILE A 33 14.81 -6.20 3.17
N GLY A 34 14.50 -5.76 4.39
CA GLY A 34 14.22 -6.63 5.53
C GLY A 34 12.73 -6.73 5.85
N MET A 35 12.38 -7.59 6.81
CA MET A 35 11.01 -7.78 7.27
C MET A 35 10.33 -6.46 7.68
N LYS A 36 11.06 -5.56 8.35
CA LYS A 36 10.52 -4.25 8.74
C LYS A 36 10.13 -3.40 7.54
N SER A 37 10.99 -3.32 6.53
CA SER A 37 10.73 -2.55 5.31
C SER A 37 9.54 -3.11 4.52
N LEU A 38 9.36 -4.43 4.53
CA LEU A 38 8.18 -5.11 3.99
C LEU A 38 6.89 -4.69 4.72
N SER A 39 6.91 -4.72 6.06
CA SER A 39 5.78 -4.26 6.88
C SER A 39 5.47 -2.79 6.64
N ASP A 40 6.49 -1.92 6.66
CA ASP A 40 6.34 -0.48 6.42
C ASP A 40 5.73 -0.21 5.03
N ALA A 41 6.15 -0.96 3.99
CA ALA A 41 5.59 -0.84 2.65
C ALA A 41 4.13 -1.31 2.59
N LEU A 42 3.79 -2.41 3.26
CA LEU A 42 2.41 -2.90 3.33
C LEU A 42 1.47 -1.91 4.04
N GLU A 43 1.93 -1.32 5.14
CA GLU A 43 1.19 -0.28 5.86
C GLU A 43 1.00 0.98 5.00
N ARG A 44 2.02 1.38 4.24
CA ARG A 44 1.90 2.49 3.28
C ARG A 44 0.93 2.17 2.15
N MET A 45 0.91 0.93 1.68
CA MET A 45 -0.02 0.48 0.64
C MET A 45 -1.47 0.62 1.08
N GLY A 46 -1.76 0.22 2.33
CA GLY A 46 -3.10 0.37 2.91
C GLY A 46 -3.53 1.83 3.14
N LYS A 47 -2.59 2.78 3.14
CA LYS A 47 -2.84 4.21 3.36
C LYS A 47 -2.89 5.04 2.09
N LEU A 48 -2.42 4.50 0.96
CA LEU A 48 -2.34 5.23 -0.31
C LEU A 48 -3.66 5.12 -1.06
N ALA A 49 -4.19 6.26 -1.49
CA ALA A 49 -5.43 6.35 -2.26
C ALA A 49 -5.24 5.86 -3.71
N ASP A 50 -4.06 6.12 -4.28
CA ASP A 50 -3.72 5.74 -5.66
C ASP A 50 -2.60 4.68 -5.71
N PRO A 51 -2.86 3.52 -6.34
CA PRO A 51 -1.84 2.45 -6.46
C PRO A 51 -0.66 2.84 -7.37
N LYS A 52 -0.78 3.94 -8.13
CA LYS A 52 0.31 4.45 -8.98
C LYS A 52 1.38 5.18 -8.18
N ASP A 53 1.03 5.84 -7.08
CA ASP A 53 2.01 6.47 -6.18
C ASP A 53 2.93 5.42 -5.55
N PHE A 54 2.45 4.18 -5.44
CA PHE A 54 3.24 3.03 -4.98
C PHE A 54 4.37 2.65 -5.96
N LEU A 55 4.18 2.94 -7.25
CA LEU A 55 5.13 2.58 -8.31
C LEU A 55 6.24 3.62 -8.48
N ASP A 56 6.05 4.84 -7.96
CA ASP A 56 7.04 5.92 -8.05
C ASP A 56 8.12 5.86 -6.95
N ASP A 57 7.84 5.19 -5.83
CA ASP A 57 8.82 5.02 -4.75
C ASP A 57 9.62 3.72 -4.94
N GLU A 58 10.92 3.86 -5.19
CA GLU A 58 11.86 2.75 -5.41
C GLU A 58 11.89 1.75 -4.24
N THR A 59 11.85 2.24 -3.00
CA THR A 59 11.90 1.38 -1.80
C THR A 59 10.64 0.54 -1.72
N ILE A 60 9.51 1.17 -2.03
CA ILE A 60 8.20 0.56 -2.04
C ILE A 60 8.07 -0.46 -3.18
N LEU A 61 8.58 -0.14 -4.36
CA LEU A 61 8.60 -1.03 -5.51
C LEU A 61 9.48 -2.27 -5.25
N LEU A 62 10.63 -2.08 -4.61
CA LEU A 62 11.49 -3.19 -4.15
C LEU A 62 10.79 -4.05 -3.10
N ALA A 63 10.10 -3.44 -2.14
CA ALA A 63 9.33 -4.15 -1.13
C ALA A 63 8.17 -4.95 -1.74
N LEU A 64 7.52 -4.40 -2.78
CA LEU A 64 6.51 -5.14 -3.55
C LEU A 64 7.13 -6.34 -4.26
N CYS A 65 8.28 -6.15 -4.91
CA CYS A 65 8.99 -7.24 -5.58
C CYS A 65 9.34 -8.38 -4.60
N ALA A 66 9.74 -8.00 -3.39
CA ALA A 66 10.00 -8.92 -2.30
C ALA A 66 8.74 -9.68 -1.85
N LEU A 67 7.62 -8.97 -1.70
CA LEU A 67 6.31 -9.52 -1.33
C LEU A 67 5.83 -10.57 -2.34
N VAL A 68 5.87 -10.23 -3.62
CA VAL A 68 5.50 -11.11 -4.74
C VAL A 68 6.31 -12.40 -4.68
N TRP A 69 7.64 -12.28 -4.52
CA TRP A 69 8.52 -13.44 -4.42
C TRP A 69 8.19 -14.31 -3.20
N LEU A 70 7.98 -13.70 -2.03
CA LEU A 70 7.67 -14.42 -0.79
C LEU A 70 6.32 -15.17 -0.89
N CYS A 71 5.32 -14.54 -1.49
CA CYS A 71 4.00 -15.15 -1.73
C CYS A 71 4.11 -16.38 -2.64
N ARG A 72 4.87 -16.26 -3.74
CA ARG A 72 5.07 -17.39 -4.68
C ARG A 72 5.91 -18.50 -4.05
N ARG A 73 6.94 -18.15 -3.28
CA ARG A 73 7.77 -19.09 -2.51
C ARG A 73 6.93 -19.88 -1.53
N HIS A 74 6.05 -19.20 -0.78
CA HIS A 74 5.15 -19.84 0.18
C HIS A 74 4.13 -20.76 -0.52
N ALA A 75 3.66 -20.41 -1.71
CA ALA A 75 2.82 -21.30 -2.52
C ALA A 75 3.56 -22.53 -3.10
N GLY A 76 4.85 -22.69 -2.78
CA GLY A 76 5.68 -23.81 -3.23
C GLY A 76 6.36 -23.58 -4.58
N GLU A 77 6.27 -22.37 -5.16
CA GLU A 77 6.97 -22.03 -6.38
C GLU A 77 8.45 -21.74 -6.05
N SER A 78 9.37 -22.58 -6.52
CA SER A 78 10.82 -22.38 -6.33
C SER A 78 11.40 -21.49 -7.42
N LEU A 79 10.94 -20.24 -7.45
CA LEU A 79 11.38 -19.22 -8.40
C LEU A 79 12.43 -18.30 -7.77
N THR A 80 13.35 -17.80 -8.59
CA THR A 80 14.21 -16.68 -8.19
C THR A 80 13.40 -15.40 -8.05
N ILE A 81 13.93 -14.40 -7.34
CA ILE A 81 13.30 -13.08 -7.20
C ILE A 81 13.01 -12.46 -8.57
N GLU A 82 13.92 -12.61 -9.52
CA GLU A 82 13.75 -12.07 -10.88
C GLU A 82 12.62 -12.78 -11.64
N GLU A 83 12.49 -14.10 -11.51
CA GLU A 83 11.42 -14.86 -12.17
C GLU A 83 10.05 -14.63 -11.53
N ALA A 84 10.01 -14.52 -10.20
CA ALA A 84 8.77 -14.24 -9.48
C ALA A 84 8.16 -12.91 -9.88
N ASN A 85 9.00 -11.92 -10.22
CA ASN A 85 8.63 -10.55 -10.57
C ASN A 85 8.43 -10.30 -12.07
N LYS A 86 8.63 -11.29 -12.93
CA LYS A 86 8.24 -11.22 -14.35
C LYS A 86 6.72 -11.39 -14.52
N VAL A 87 5.97 -10.49 -13.90
CA VAL A 87 4.50 -10.42 -13.97
C VAL A 87 4.09 -9.10 -14.60
N ALA A 88 3.06 -9.11 -15.45
CA ALA A 88 2.53 -7.87 -15.98
C ALA A 88 1.84 -7.09 -14.87
N LEU A 89 2.05 -5.76 -14.79
CA LEU A 89 1.37 -4.93 -13.80
C LEU A 89 -0.16 -5.05 -13.89
N ALA A 90 -0.71 -5.32 -15.08
CA ALA A 90 -2.13 -5.57 -15.29
C ALA A 90 -2.66 -6.83 -14.57
N ASP A 91 -1.77 -7.78 -14.27
CA ASP A 91 -2.11 -9.05 -13.60
C ASP A 91 -1.94 -8.98 -12.08
N VAL A 92 -1.46 -7.85 -11.54
CA VAL A 92 -1.25 -7.62 -10.10
C VAL A 92 -2.45 -6.89 -9.53
N GLN A 93 -3.14 -7.52 -8.58
CA GLN A 93 -4.24 -6.88 -7.84
C GLN A 93 -4.08 -7.13 -6.34
N PHE A 94 -4.32 -6.09 -5.54
CA PHE A 94 -4.34 -6.21 -4.09
C PHE A 94 -5.78 -6.20 -3.63
N LYS A 95 -6.18 -7.24 -2.91
CA LYS A 95 -7.48 -7.32 -2.26
C LYS A 95 -7.26 -7.15 -0.76
N VAL A 96 -7.62 -5.96 -0.27
CA VAL A 96 -7.73 -5.72 1.17
C VAL A 96 -9.13 -6.17 1.57
N ASP A 97 -9.22 -7.24 2.35
CA ASP A 97 -10.49 -7.61 2.95
C ASP A 97 -10.85 -6.56 4.01
N ALA A 98 -12.13 -6.18 4.12
CA ALA A 98 -12.57 -5.10 5.02
C ALA A 98 -12.24 -5.35 6.51
N ALA A 99 -11.93 -6.59 6.89
CA ALA A 99 -11.49 -6.97 8.23
C ALA A 99 -9.99 -6.72 8.49
N ASP A 100 -9.19 -6.42 7.46
CA ASP A 100 -7.75 -6.09 7.55
C ASP A 100 -7.48 -4.58 7.45
N LEU A 101 -8.52 -3.76 7.25
CA LEU A 101 -8.40 -2.32 7.40
C LEU A 101 -8.38 -2.03 8.91
N PRO A 102 -7.40 -1.29 9.44
CA PRO A 102 -7.54 -0.73 10.78
C PRO A 102 -8.86 0.05 10.80
N ASP A 103 -9.71 -0.18 11.80
CA ASP A 103 -10.97 0.52 11.99
C ASP A 103 -10.81 2.00 11.61
N GLU A 104 -11.69 2.45 10.72
CA GLU A 104 -11.75 3.79 10.16
C GLU A 104 -11.32 4.85 11.18
N VAL A 105 -10.16 5.47 10.96
CA VAL A 105 -10.02 6.85 11.44
C VAL A 105 -10.98 7.66 10.58
N GLU A 106 -12.09 8.05 11.21
CA GLU A 106 -13.09 8.98 10.67
C GLU A 106 -12.40 9.98 9.75
N ALA A 107 -12.81 9.97 8.49
CA ALA A 107 -12.47 11.05 7.57
C ALA A 107 -13.05 12.33 8.17
N ASP A 108 -12.20 13.09 8.85
CA ASP A 108 -12.51 14.42 9.36
C ASP A 108 -13.09 15.23 8.18
N PRO A 109 -14.36 15.65 8.23
CA PRO A 109 -14.97 16.35 7.11
C PRO A 109 -14.22 17.66 6.91
N THR A 110 -13.56 17.77 5.76
CA THR A 110 -12.88 18.97 5.30
C THR A 110 -13.75 20.20 5.58
N PRO A 111 -13.30 21.19 6.40
CA PRO A 111 -14.01 22.45 6.47
C PRO A 111 -13.85 23.14 5.12
N ALA A 112 -14.97 23.33 4.43
CA ALA A 112 -15.01 24.04 3.16
C ALA A 112 -14.40 25.44 3.32
N LEU A 113 -13.32 25.69 2.58
CA LEU A 113 -12.83 27.03 2.28
C LEU A 113 -13.81 27.73 1.34
N THR A 114 -14.78 28.44 1.90
CA THR A 114 -15.53 29.51 1.23
C THR A 114 -15.90 30.54 2.31
N GLY A 115 -15.52 31.80 2.29
CA GLY A 115 -14.71 32.63 1.42
C GLY A 115 -14.62 33.98 2.13
N SER A 116 -13.44 34.59 2.19
CA SER A 116 -13.29 35.95 2.68
C SER A 116 -14.03 36.90 1.74
N VAL A 117 -15.18 37.42 2.14
CA VAL A 117 -15.69 38.70 1.67
C VAL A 117 -15.66 39.65 2.85
N GLN A 118 -14.66 40.53 2.82
CA GLN A 118 -14.50 41.65 3.71
C GLN A 118 -15.02 42.90 3.00
N GLY A 119 -15.95 43.61 3.67
CA GLY A 119 -16.32 45.02 3.42
C GLY A 119 -17.55 45.22 2.53
N ASP A 120 -18.66 45.71 3.09
CA ASP A 120 -18.95 47.15 3.10
C ASP A 120 -20.21 47.47 3.94
N ASP A 121 -20.04 48.44 4.84
CA ASP A 121 -20.99 49.46 5.33
C ASP A 121 -22.51 49.15 5.44
N ASP A 122 -23.00 49.00 6.67
CA ASP A 122 -24.36 49.44 7.04
C ASP A 122 -24.31 50.14 8.41
N ALA A 123 -23.87 51.39 8.38
CA ALA A 123 -24.04 52.32 9.49
C ALA A 123 -25.44 52.97 9.38
N THR A 124 -26.37 52.43 10.15
CA THR A 124 -27.69 53.02 10.44
C THR A 124 -27.59 54.45 11.00
N VAL A 125 -28.20 55.44 10.32
CA VAL A 125 -29.16 56.48 10.81
C VAL A 125 -29.29 57.63 9.77
N PRO A 126 -30.35 58.48 9.77
CA PRO A 126 -31.79 58.28 10.01
C PRO A 126 -32.67 58.94 8.90
N THR A 127 -33.97 58.62 8.82
CA THR A 127 -34.93 59.47 8.06
C THR A 127 -36.33 59.52 8.68
N SER A 128 -36.79 60.77 8.82
CA SER A 128 -38.14 61.29 9.09
C SER A 128 -38.55 61.53 10.54
#